data_AF-A0AA39MQD5-F1
#
_entry.id   AF-A0AA39MQD5-F1
#
_cell.length_a   1.000
_cell.length_b   1.000
_cell.length_c   1.000
_cell.angle_alpha   90.00
_cell.angle_beta   90.00
_cell.angle_gamma   90.00
#
_symmetry.space_group_name_H-M   'P 1'
#
loop_
_entity.id
_entity.type
_entity.pdbx_description
1 polymer ?
#
loop_
_entity_poly.entity_id
_entity_poly.type
_entity_poly.pdbx_seq_one_letter_code
_entity_poly.pdbx_strand_id
1 'polypeptide(L)'
;MYPTLWPLSFDLQRLDIFGPRGARDAPYHLSTTTALPIRSFATGGASDTDPHQALIDIAEKITPLQELETRLAKQYGIIGVVDSVEVFQETKARALTLKDAQFVSASKALNALYELRLDFAIKQRALRYRVKREWPLMTSVTAPPSVDASRFWGVVIGIDAYRFSPLRGCVSDALFMEKYLTEHLGVPKERIQRLIGTQAKTYPGDTSIPSRVNIIRTLLSVMTNPQIEYGDNIIIYYSGHGSHYSCSEYFYNWDTDSDNGQADIAGSGSIEALCPMDRNTLDINGTLVPDISDREINTILSQISRIKGHRITFILDCCHSGGMTRDLPEPGVRTVPPLASLEDMLLIADETLKGLPHYKSVLAEDWRPDMDSHVVLAACREYEFAKEKRGKVGFNGVFTEDLVHTLKSGHLGEGSTYVDLAQSLPRSRHQTPIVAGKNKYARLWFQD
;
A
#
# COMPACT_ATOMS: atom_id res chain seq x y z
N MET A 1 -3.44 45.72 27.29
CA MET A 1 -3.80 45.19 28.63
C MET A 1 -4.07 43.70 28.44
N TYR A 2 -3.32 42.83 29.13
CA TYR A 2 -3.44 41.35 29.07
C TYR A 2 -4.76 40.87 29.70
N PRO A 3 -5.32 39.68 29.33
CA PRO A 3 -4.75 38.33 29.57
C PRO A 3 -4.67 37.45 28.29
N THR A 4 -3.74 36.53 27.99
CA THR A 4 -2.91 35.56 28.74
C THR A 4 -3.61 34.65 29.76
N LEU A 5 -4.03 33.46 29.29
CA LEU A 5 -4.13 32.14 29.94
C LEU A 5 -4.51 31.14 28.81
N TRP A 6 -3.95 29.94 28.60
CA TRP A 6 -2.68 29.30 28.98
C TRP A 6 -2.39 28.19 27.92
N PRO A 7 -1.13 27.78 27.60
CA PRO A 7 -0.88 26.88 26.46
C PRO A 7 -1.25 25.41 26.71
N LEU A 8 -1.81 24.75 25.70
CA LEU A 8 -1.78 23.28 25.60
C LEU A 8 -0.43 22.86 25.00
N SER A 9 0.58 22.74 25.86
CA SER A 9 1.80 22.02 25.52
C SER A 9 1.46 20.55 25.30
N PHE A 10 1.52 20.08 24.06
CA PHE A 10 1.41 18.66 23.74
C PHE A 10 2.66 17.94 24.27
N ASP A 11 2.51 17.28 25.41
CA ASP A 11 3.60 16.56 26.06
C ASP A 11 3.77 15.17 25.45
N LEU A 12 4.86 14.99 24.69
CA LEU A 12 5.25 13.72 24.08
C LEU A 12 5.56 12.62 25.12
N GLN A 13 5.73 12.96 26.40
CA GLN A 13 5.99 12.00 27.48
C GLN A 13 4.73 11.31 28.02
N ARG A 14 3.52 11.68 27.57
CA ARG A 14 2.26 11.02 27.99
C ARG A 14 1.86 9.77 27.19
N LEU A 15 2.78 9.22 26.39
CA LEU A 15 2.62 7.95 25.67
C LEU A 15 3.30 6.76 26.40
N ASP A 16 3.49 6.83 27.72
CA ASP A 16 3.86 5.69 28.56
C ASP A 16 2.71 4.66 28.66
N ILE A 17 2.58 3.82 27.63
CA ILE A 17 1.58 2.75 27.55
C ILE A 17 2.04 1.46 28.29
N PHE A 18 3.30 1.39 28.71
CA PHE A 18 3.90 0.19 29.33
C PHE A 18 4.18 0.34 30.83
N GLY A 19 3.11 0.25 31.63
CA GLY A 19 3.19 0.00 33.08
C GLY A 19 2.94 -1.48 33.40
N PRO A 20 3.74 -2.14 34.26
CA PRO A 20 3.66 -3.59 34.46
C PRO A 20 2.37 -3.99 35.19
N ARG A 21 1.64 -4.96 34.64
CA ARG A 21 0.52 -5.64 35.33
C ARG A 21 0.87 -7.11 35.57
N GLY A 22 0.48 -7.60 36.74
CA GLY A 22 1.05 -8.80 37.34
C GLY A 22 0.80 -10.10 36.55
N ALA A 23 1.83 -10.93 36.51
CA ALA A 23 1.76 -12.29 35.97
C ALA A 23 0.70 -13.13 36.67
N ARG A 24 0.08 -14.04 35.91
CA ARG A 24 -0.58 -15.25 36.43
C ARG A 24 0.00 -16.44 35.70
N ASP A 25 0.81 -17.22 36.43
CA ASP A 25 1.44 -18.41 35.90
C ASP A 25 0.43 -19.53 35.64
N ALA A 26 0.57 -20.20 34.49
CA ALA A 26 -0.02 -21.50 34.22
C ALA A 26 1.00 -22.33 33.40
N PRO A 27 1.43 -23.51 33.86
CA PRO A 27 2.52 -24.25 33.22
C PRO A 27 2.01 -25.08 32.05
N TYR A 28 2.47 -24.77 30.84
CA TYR A 28 2.31 -25.68 29.69
C TYR A 28 3.53 -26.57 29.52
N HIS A 29 3.30 -27.88 29.63
CA HIS A 29 4.33 -28.90 29.47
C HIS A 29 4.88 -28.96 28.03
N LEU A 30 6.20 -28.86 27.90
CA LEU A 30 6.93 -29.18 26.67
C LEU A 30 6.80 -30.68 26.36
N SER A 31 6.00 -31.04 25.36
CA SER A 31 5.98 -32.38 24.77
C SER A 31 6.87 -32.41 23.53
N THR A 32 8.05 -33.02 23.65
CA THR A 32 8.94 -33.31 22.52
C THR A 32 8.27 -34.29 21.56
N THR A 33 7.76 -33.79 20.43
CA THR A 33 7.23 -34.66 19.36
C THR A 33 8.27 -34.83 18.26
N THR A 34 8.63 -36.08 18.03
CA THR A 34 9.60 -36.57 17.04
C THR A 34 9.29 -36.14 15.60
N ALA A 35 10.34 -35.86 14.83
CA ALA A 35 10.24 -35.65 13.39
C ALA A 35 9.59 -36.86 12.68
N LEU A 36 8.50 -36.62 11.95
CA LEU A 36 7.88 -37.62 11.08
C LEU A 36 8.46 -37.53 9.66
N PRO A 37 8.63 -38.68 8.97
CA PRO A 37 9.32 -38.72 7.68
C PRO A 37 8.49 -38.09 6.56
N ILE A 38 9.17 -37.39 5.66
CA ILE A 38 8.61 -36.83 4.42
C ILE A 38 8.08 -37.99 3.56
N ARG A 39 6.75 -38.14 3.46
CA ARG A 39 6.12 -38.95 2.42
C ARG A 39 6.04 -38.12 1.15
N SER A 40 6.81 -38.52 0.12
CA SER A 40 6.61 -38.02 -1.23
C SER A 40 5.27 -38.54 -1.78
N PHE A 41 4.21 -37.74 -1.66
CA PHE A 41 2.98 -38.02 -2.36
C PHE A 41 3.17 -37.75 -3.85
N ALA A 42 2.81 -38.74 -4.67
CA ALA A 42 2.92 -38.67 -6.11
C ALA A 42 2.08 -37.51 -6.66
N THR A 43 2.58 -36.86 -7.71
CA THR A 43 1.89 -35.80 -8.45
C THR A 43 0.58 -36.34 -9.04
N GLY A 44 -0.55 -35.97 -8.43
CA GLY A 44 -1.87 -36.19 -8.99
C GLY A 44 -2.06 -35.37 -10.26
N GLY A 45 -2.69 -35.99 -11.26
CA GLY A 45 -2.84 -35.52 -12.65
C GLY A 45 -2.78 -34.00 -12.88
N ALA A 46 -1.75 -33.58 -13.62
CA ALA A 46 -1.79 -32.31 -14.32
C ALA A 46 -2.91 -32.35 -15.37
N SER A 47 -3.82 -31.37 -15.35
CA SER A 47 -4.69 -31.14 -16.51
C SER A 47 -3.82 -30.60 -17.65
N ASP A 48 -3.81 -31.30 -18.77
CA ASP A 48 -2.93 -31.05 -19.92
C ASP A 48 -3.43 -29.86 -20.78
N THR A 49 -3.77 -28.75 -20.11
CA THR A 49 -4.33 -27.54 -20.70
C THR A 49 -3.20 -26.65 -21.15
N ASP A 50 -3.14 -26.33 -22.45
CA ASP A 50 -2.18 -25.36 -23.00
C ASP A 50 -2.22 -24.06 -22.18
N PRO A 51 -1.10 -23.60 -21.60
CA PRO A 51 -1.02 -22.33 -20.89
C PRO A 51 -1.55 -21.12 -21.67
N HIS A 52 -1.54 -21.15 -23.01
CA HIS A 52 -2.16 -20.13 -23.84
C HIS A 52 -3.68 -20.24 -23.85
N GLN A 53 -4.24 -21.44 -24.01
CA GLN A 53 -5.67 -21.67 -23.93
C GLN A 53 -6.21 -21.29 -22.55
N ALA A 54 -5.51 -21.66 -21.47
CA ALA A 54 -5.88 -21.28 -20.11
C ALA A 54 -6.00 -19.75 -19.92
N LEU A 55 -5.18 -18.94 -20.60
CA LEU A 55 -5.31 -17.47 -20.57
C LEU A 55 -6.51 -16.97 -21.40
N ILE A 56 -6.81 -17.60 -22.53
CA ILE A 56 -7.99 -17.29 -23.36
C ILE A 56 -9.26 -17.57 -22.53
N ASP A 57 -9.35 -18.75 -21.92
CA ASP A 57 -10.49 -19.17 -21.09
C ASP A 57 -10.76 -18.22 -19.89
N ILE A 58 -9.72 -17.57 -19.37
CA ILE A 58 -9.84 -16.56 -18.30
C ILE A 58 -10.25 -15.20 -18.88
N ALA A 59 -9.68 -14.79 -20.02
CA ALA A 59 -10.05 -13.54 -20.68
C ALA A 59 -11.53 -13.52 -21.12
N GLU A 60 -12.06 -14.65 -21.59
CA GLU A 60 -13.49 -14.81 -21.89
C GLU A 60 -14.38 -14.61 -20.65
N LYS A 61 -13.94 -15.09 -19.47
CA LYS A 61 -14.67 -14.88 -18.20
C LYS A 61 -14.55 -13.45 -17.65
N ILE A 62 -13.40 -12.79 -17.86
CA ILE A 62 -13.16 -11.39 -17.47
C ILE A 62 -14.09 -10.45 -18.24
N THR A 63 -14.27 -10.67 -19.54
CA THR A 63 -14.97 -9.76 -20.46
C THR A 63 -16.36 -9.29 -19.98
N PRO A 64 -17.35 -10.18 -19.69
CA PRO A 64 -18.68 -9.75 -19.27
C PRO A 64 -18.69 -9.07 -17.88
N LEU A 65 -17.75 -9.42 -17.01
CA LEU A 65 -17.61 -8.80 -15.69
C LEU A 65 -16.99 -7.39 -15.79
N GLN A 66 -16.05 -7.18 -16.72
CA GLN A 66 -15.49 -5.87 -17.03
C GLN A 66 -16.51 -4.93 -17.70
N GLU A 67 -17.46 -5.48 -18.48
CA GLU A 67 -18.62 -4.72 -18.97
C GLU A 67 -19.57 -4.29 -17.84
N LEU A 68 -19.77 -5.15 -16.82
CA LEU A 68 -20.50 -4.78 -15.61
C LEU A 68 -19.78 -3.66 -14.84
N GLU A 69 -18.48 -3.81 -14.57
CA GLU A 69 -17.64 -2.78 -13.95
C GLU A 69 -17.74 -1.44 -14.67
N THR A 70 -17.64 -1.44 -16.00
CA THR A 70 -17.75 -0.23 -16.84
C THR A 70 -19.13 0.41 -16.78
N ARG A 71 -20.21 -0.38 -16.63
CA ARG A 71 -21.57 0.14 -16.42
C ARG A 71 -21.74 0.76 -15.04
N LEU A 72 -21.22 0.11 -14.00
CA LEU A 72 -21.26 0.61 -12.62
C LEU A 72 -20.44 1.91 -12.48
N ALA A 73 -19.24 1.98 -13.07
CA ALA A 73 -18.44 3.20 -13.12
C ALA A 73 -19.23 4.40 -13.67
N LYS A 74 -19.92 4.21 -14.80
CA LYS A 74 -20.81 5.23 -15.40
C LYS A 74 -22.00 5.58 -14.50
N GLN A 75 -22.62 4.58 -13.86
CA GLN A 75 -23.73 4.78 -12.93
C GLN A 75 -23.31 5.57 -11.67
N TYR A 76 -22.05 5.47 -11.26
CA TYR A 76 -21.50 6.18 -10.09
C TYR A 76 -20.88 7.53 -10.44
N GLY A 77 -20.78 7.88 -11.73
CA GLY A 77 -20.16 9.13 -12.18
C GLY A 77 -18.63 9.10 -12.16
N ILE A 78 -18.00 7.92 -12.21
CA ILE A 78 -16.55 7.76 -12.34
C ILE A 78 -16.16 8.03 -13.79
N ILE A 79 -15.42 9.12 -14.03
CA ILE A 79 -15.10 9.64 -15.38
C ILE A 79 -13.66 9.29 -15.78
N GLY A 80 -13.46 8.92 -17.05
CA GLY A 80 -12.14 8.71 -17.63
C GLY A 80 -11.72 7.24 -17.63
N VAL A 81 -10.51 6.95 -17.16
CA VAL A 81 -10.03 5.57 -16.98
C VAL A 81 -10.74 4.98 -15.77
N VAL A 82 -11.40 3.82 -15.96
CA VAL A 82 -12.10 3.12 -14.88
C VAL A 82 -11.10 2.69 -13.80
N ASP A 83 -11.37 3.10 -12.57
CA ASP A 83 -10.65 2.71 -11.36
C ASP A 83 -11.42 1.55 -10.70
N SER A 84 -10.89 0.32 -10.80
CA SER A 84 -11.55 -0.89 -10.30
C SER A 84 -11.84 -0.80 -8.80
N VAL A 85 -10.91 -0.20 -8.06
CA VAL A 85 -10.97 -0.08 -6.59
C VAL A 85 -12.07 0.91 -6.22
N GLU A 86 -12.14 2.06 -6.89
CA GLU A 86 -13.22 3.05 -6.70
C GLU A 86 -14.61 2.44 -6.99
N VAL A 87 -14.75 1.68 -8.09
CA VAL A 87 -16.00 0.99 -8.46
C VAL A 87 -16.38 -0.09 -7.44
N PHE A 88 -15.41 -0.90 -6.97
CA PHE A 88 -15.65 -1.94 -5.97
C PHE A 88 -16.09 -1.35 -4.63
N GLN A 89 -15.35 -0.35 -4.12
CA GLN A 89 -15.64 0.28 -2.83
C GLN A 89 -17.01 0.96 -2.85
N GLU A 90 -17.38 1.68 -3.91
CA GLU A 90 -18.71 2.31 -4.02
C GLU A 90 -19.84 1.27 -4.23
N THR A 91 -19.55 0.11 -4.83
CA THR A 91 -20.53 -1.00 -4.91
C THR A 91 -20.74 -1.65 -3.55
N LYS A 92 -19.67 -2.00 -2.83
CA LYS A 92 -19.71 -2.58 -1.47
C LYS A 92 -20.41 -1.63 -0.50
N ALA A 93 -20.08 -0.34 -0.57
CA ALA A 93 -20.75 0.74 0.12
C ALA A 93 -22.27 0.76 -0.08
N ARG A 94 -22.74 0.70 -1.33
CA ARG A 94 -24.18 0.71 -1.65
C ARG A 94 -24.86 -0.59 -1.21
N ALA A 95 -24.19 -1.74 -1.34
CA ALA A 95 -24.70 -3.01 -0.85
C ALA A 95 -24.96 -2.98 0.68
N LEU A 96 -23.99 -2.49 1.46
CA LEU A 96 -24.12 -2.34 2.92
C LEU A 96 -25.19 -1.30 3.31
N THR A 97 -25.21 -0.14 2.64
CA THR A 97 -26.09 0.98 3.03
C THR A 97 -27.55 0.78 2.60
N LEU A 98 -27.78 0.29 1.38
CA LEU A 98 -29.11 0.18 0.77
C LEU A 98 -29.76 -1.20 0.95
N LYS A 99 -28.96 -2.23 1.28
CA LYS A 99 -29.39 -3.64 1.40
C LYS A 99 -30.09 -4.19 0.15
N ASP A 100 -29.72 -3.65 -1.02
CA ASP A 100 -30.26 -4.06 -2.31
C ASP A 100 -29.50 -5.28 -2.86
N ALA A 101 -30.24 -6.34 -3.14
CA ALA A 101 -29.72 -7.59 -3.71
C ALA A 101 -28.95 -7.38 -5.03
N GLN A 102 -29.24 -6.34 -5.80
CA GLN A 102 -28.50 -6.00 -7.02
C GLN A 102 -27.07 -5.55 -6.70
N PHE A 103 -26.87 -4.67 -5.70
CA PHE A 103 -25.53 -4.24 -5.29
C PHE A 103 -24.77 -5.36 -4.57
N VAL A 104 -25.46 -6.23 -3.81
CA VAL A 104 -24.87 -7.46 -3.25
C VAL A 104 -24.33 -8.36 -4.36
N SER A 105 -25.13 -8.64 -5.39
CA SER A 105 -24.70 -9.45 -6.54
C SER A 105 -23.59 -8.78 -7.35
N ALA A 106 -23.63 -7.45 -7.50
CA ALA A 106 -22.60 -6.69 -8.21
C ALA A 106 -21.26 -6.74 -7.46
N SER A 107 -21.25 -6.59 -6.13
CA SER A 107 -20.04 -6.69 -5.30
C SER A 107 -19.38 -8.07 -5.43
N LYS A 108 -20.18 -9.15 -5.39
CA LYS A 108 -19.70 -10.53 -5.62
C LYS A 108 -19.11 -10.71 -7.03
N ALA A 109 -19.75 -10.14 -8.05
CA ALA A 109 -19.27 -10.18 -9.43
C ALA A 109 -17.95 -9.40 -9.64
N LEU A 110 -17.78 -8.25 -8.99
CA LEU A 110 -16.54 -7.47 -9.01
C LEU A 110 -15.40 -8.16 -8.24
N ASN A 111 -15.70 -8.85 -7.13
CA ASN A 111 -14.70 -9.69 -6.46
C ASN A 111 -14.25 -10.84 -7.38
N ALA A 112 -15.17 -11.49 -8.09
CA ALA A 112 -14.82 -12.53 -9.07
C ALA A 112 -13.98 -11.98 -10.24
N LEU A 113 -14.24 -10.74 -10.67
CA LEU A 113 -13.42 -10.04 -11.68
C LEU A 113 -11.98 -9.81 -11.19
N TYR A 114 -11.81 -9.40 -9.93
CA TYR A 114 -10.50 -9.27 -9.30
C TYR A 114 -9.74 -10.59 -9.29
N GLU A 115 -10.34 -11.68 -8.80
CA GLU A 115 -9.71 -13.01 -8.76
C GLU A 115 -9.31 -13.52 -10.15
N LEU A 116 -10.16 -13.32 -11.16
CA LEU A 116 -9.85 -13.70 -12.54
C LEU A 116 -8.71 -12.87 -13.14
N ARG A 117 -8.65 -11.57 -12.84
CA ARG A 117 -7.53 -10.69 -13.25
C ARG A 117 -6.23 -11.09 -12.57
N LEU A 118 -6.29 -11.48 -11.30
CA LEU A 118 -5.15 -11.98 -10.53
C LEU A 118 -4.62 -13.31 -11.10
N ASP A 119 -5.50 -14.29 -11.34
CA ASP A 119 -5.10 -15.57 -11.95
C ASP A 119 -4.55 -15.37 -13.37
N PHE A 120 -5.16 -14.48 -14.17
CA PHE A 120 -4.62 -14.08 -15.47
C PHE A 120 -3.20 -13.52 -15.35
N ALA A 121 -2.96 -12.59 -14.43
CA ALA A 121 -1.64 -11.98 -14.24
C ALA A 121 -0.59 -13.02 -13.76
N ILE A 122 -0.96 -13.93 -12.86
CA ILE A 122 -0.12 -15.03 -12.39
C ILE A 122 0.24 -15.98 -13.55
N LYS A 123 -0.73 -16.42 -14.36
CA LYS A 123 -0.46 -17.31 -15.50
C LYS A 123 0.29 -16.60 -16.63
N GLN A 124 -0.04 -15.35 -16.93
CA GLN A 124 0.66 -14.55 -17.96
C GLN A 124 2.13 -14.35 -17.59
N ARG A 125 2.44 -14.22 -16.29
CA ARG A 125 3.82 -14.14 -15.79
C ARG A 125 4.61 -15.44 -15.98
N ALA A 126 3.96 -16.61 -15.90
CA ALA A 126 4.63 -17.89 -16.16
C ALA A 126 5.11 -18.00 -17.62
N LEU A 127 4.42 -17.34 -18.55
CA LEU A 127 4.81 -17.25 -19.96
C LEU A 127 5.93 -16.23 -20.17
N ARG A 128 7.17 -16.73 -20.24
CA ARG A 128 8.45 -15.95 -20.30
C ARG A 128 8.67 -15.14 -21.60
N TYR A 129 7.65 -14.49 -22.14
CA TYR A 129 7.78 -13.67 -23.35
C TYR A 129 8.52 -12.35 -23.07
N ARG A 130 9.59 -12.09 -23.83
CA ARG A 130 10.18 -10.75 -23.94
C ARG A 130 9.25 -9.84 -24.76
N VAL A 131 8.81 -8.73 -24.20
CA VAL A 131 8.29 -7.57 -24.94
C VAL A 131 9.22 -6.38 -24.69
N LYS A 132 9.43 -5.57 -25.71
CA LYS A 132 10.20 -4.33 -25.60
C LYS A 132 9.40 -3.34 -24.75
N ARG A 133 10.07 -2.61 -23.85
CA ARG A 133 9.44 -1.45 -23.19
C ARG A 133 9.17 -0.42 -24.28
N GLU A 134 7.92 -0.04 -24.45
CA GLU A 134 7.54 1.06 -25.34
C GLU A 134 7.53 2.34 -24.51
N TRP A 135 8.45 3.24 -24.84
CA TRP A 135 8.47 4.59 -24.28
C TRP A 135 7.59 5.48 -25.18
N PRO A 136 6.63 6.27 -24.64
CA PRO A 136 5.84 7.20 -25.46
C PRO A 136 6.75 8.13 -26.28
N LEU A 137 6.45 8.36 -27.55
CA LEU A 137 7.34 9.11 -28.44
C LEU A 137 7.59 10.54 -27.91
N MET A 138 8.79 10.75 -27.37
CA MET A 138 9.24 12.03 -26.80
C MET A 138 9.44 13.06 -27.93
N THR A 139 8.65 14.14 -27.90
CA THR A 139 8.60 15.13 -29.00
C THR A 139 8.94 16.56 -28.57
N SER A 140 9.07 16.83 -27.26
CA SER A 140 9.55 18.12 -26.74
C SER A 140 10.24 17.94 -25.40
N VAL A 141 11.35 18.66 -25.20
CA VAL A 141 12.11 18.72 -23.94
C VAL A 141 12.21 20.18 -23.53
N THR A 142 11.41 20.57 -22.55
CA THR A 142 11.52 21.86 -21.85
C THR A 142 12.33 21.68 -20.56
N ALA A 143 12.86 22.77 -19.99
CA ALA A 143 13.40 22.69 -18.64
C ALA A 143 12.27 22.30 -17.65
N PRO A 144 12.52 21.41 -16.67
CA PRO A 144 11.53 21.12 -15.63
C PRO A 144 11.12 22.42 -14.92
N PRO A 145 9.82 22.60 -14.61
CA PRO A 145 9.35 23.84 -14.02
C PRO A 145 9.86 24.00 -12.58
N SER A 146 10.09 25.24 -12.16
CA SER A 146 10.67 25.55 -10.84
C SER A 146 9.58 25.56 -9.77
N VAL A 147 9.74 24.72 -8.74
CA VAL A 147 8.87 24.68 -7.56
C VAL A 147 9.53 25.40 -6.38
N ASP A 148 8.72 25.92 -5.45
CA ASP A 148 9.23 26.44 -4.18
C ASP A 148 9.62 25.28 -3.24
N ALA A 149 10.89 24.87 -3.33
CA ALA A 149 11.51 23.86 -2.48
C ALA A 149 11.31 24.08 -0.97
N SER A 150 11.11 25.33 -0.53
CA SER A 150 10.90 25.70 0.87
C SER A 150 9.49 25.37 1.40
N ARG A 151 8.62 24.80 0.56
CA ARG A 151 7.30 24.26 0.91
C ARG A 151 7.22 22.73 0.90
N PHE A 152 8.36 22.03 0.80
CA PHE A 152 8.38 20.56 0.71
C PHE A 152 8.91 19.89 1.98
N TRP A 153 8.33 18.73 2.28
CA TRP A 153 8.73 17.81 3.34
C TRP A 153 8.70 16.36 2.83
N GLY A 154 9.62 15.54 3.32
CA GLY A 154 9.81 14.17 2.86
C GLY A 154 9.77 13.14 3.99
N VAL A 155 9.14 12.00 3.73
CA VAL A 155 9.36 10.74 4.46
C VAL A 155 9.73 9.68 3.45
N VAL A 156 10.93 9.11 3.55
CA VAL A 156 11.48 8.17 2.56
C VAL A 156 11.85 6.85 3.24
N ILE A 157 11.17 5.77 2.85
CA ILE A 157 11.26 4.45 3.46
C ILE A 157 11.73 3.45 2.39
N GLY A 158 12.82 2.73 2.66
CA GLY A 158 13.35 1.69 1.77
C GLY A 158 13.80 0.46 2.56
N ILE A 159 13.23 -0.71 2.28
CA ILE A 159 13.45 -1.92 3.06
C ILE A 159 13.91 -3.08 2.17
N ASP A 160 15.17 -3.50 2.30
CA ASP A 160 15.71 -4.70 1.67
C ASP A 160 15.74 -5.89 2.65
N ALA A 161 16.04 -5.62 3.93
CA ALA A 161 16.38 -6.63 4.93
C ALA A 161 15.18 -7.25 5.65
N TYR A 162 14.37 -7.98 4.91
CA TYR A 162 13.37 -8.88 5.49
C TYR A 162 14.02 -10.19 5.96
N ARG A 163 13.53 -10.73 7.07
CA ARG A 163 13.94 -12.06 7.59
C ARG A 163 13.65 -13.19 6.60
N PHE A 164 12.60 -13.04 5.80
CA PHE A 164 12.17 -13.97 4.76
C PHE A 164 12.01 -13.20 3.45
N SER A 165 12.43 -13.78 2.33
CA SER A 165 12.40 -13.16 0.99
C SER A 165 13.10 -11.78 0.88
N PRO A 166 14.35 -11.61 1.34
CA PRO A 166 15.02 -10.31 1.29
C PRO A 166 15.10 -9.71 -0.13
N LEU A 167 14.87 -8.40 -0.21
CA LEU A 167 14.96 -7.59 -1.43
C LEU A 167 16.35 -6.96 -1.57
N ARG A 168 16.61 -6.23 -2.66
CA ARG A 168 17.96 -5.75 -3.03
C ARG A 168 18.03 -4.34 -3.61
N GLY A 169 16.89 -3.76 -3.97
CA GLY A 169 16.78 -2.48 -4.66
C GLY A 169 15.90 -1.46 -3.93
N CYS A 170 15.20 -1.83 -2.86
CA CYS A 170 14.30 -0.92 -2.15
C CYS A 170 15.07 0.19 -1.42
N VAL A 171 16.24 -0.14 -0.87
CA VAL A 171 17.16 0.87 -0.31
C VAL A 171 17.75 1.74 -1.42
N SER A 172 18.11 1.15 -2.55
CA SER A 172 18.63 1.87 -3.73
C SER A 172 17.59 2.89 -4.25
N ASP A 173 16.32 2.50 -4.30
CA ASP A 173 15.21 3.35 -4.75
C ASP A 173 14.89 4.48 -3.78
N ALA A 174 14.85 4.19 -2.46
CA ALA A 174 14.71 5.21 -1.43
C ALA A 174 15.80 6.28 -1.53
N LEU A 175 17.06 5.88 -1.70
CA LEU A 175 18.17 6.80 -1.91
C LEU A 175 18.08 7.55 -3.24
N PHE A 176 17.52 6.93 -4.30
CA PHE A 176 17.29 7.60 -5.58
C PHE A 176 16.17 8.65 -5.52
N MET A 177 15.12 8.39 -4.73
CA MET A 177 14.05 9.34 -4.45
C MET A 177 14.53 10.50 -3.56
N GLU A 178 15.28 10.23 -2.48
CA GLU A 178 15.94 11.28 -1.66
C GLU A 178 16.84 12.17 -2.53
N LYS A 179 17.64 11.56 -3.41
CA LYS A 179 18.50 12.28 -4.36
C LYS A 179 17.69 13.14 -5.34
N TYR A 180 16.54 12.67 -5.80
CA TYR A 180 15.64 13.47 -6.64
C TYR A 180 15.05 14.67 -5.87
N LEU A 181 14.53 14.45 -4.66
CA LEU A 181 13.99 15.51 -3.80
C LEU A 181 15.05 16.60 -3.52
N THR A 182 16.25 16.20 -3.14
CA THR A 182 17.35 17.12 -2.77
C THR A 182 18.01 17.81 -3.97
N GLU A 183 18.41 17.06 -5.01
CA GLU A 183 19.21 17.63 -6.12
C GLU A 183 18.38 18.22 -7.25
N HIS A 184 17.13 17.79 -7.44
CA HIS A 184 16.29 18.28 -8.55
C HIS A 184 15.13 19.17 -8.09
N LEU A 185 14.48 18.85 -6.96
CA LEU A 185 13.46 19.73 -6.37
C LEU A 185 14.06 20.71 -5.34
N GLY A 186 15.34 20.60 -4.98
CA GLY A 186 16.02 21.52 -4.08
C GLY A 186 15.62 21.42 -2.60
N VAL A 187 14.90 20.36 -2.21
CA VAL A 187 14.35 20.22 -0.86
C VAL A 187 15.49 20.12 0.17
N PRO A 188 15.53 20.95 1.23
CA PRO A 188 16.55 20.87 2.28
C PRO A 188 16.55 19.49 2.94
N LYS A 189 17.73 18.90 3.13
CA LYS A 189 17.87 17.52 3.61
C LYS A 189 17.28 17.31 5.01
N GLU A 190 17.33 18.35 5.83
CA GLU A 190 16.79 18.41 7.20
C GLU A 190 15.26 18.24 7.23
N ARG A 191 14.59 18.43 6.08
CA ARG A 191 13.14 18.22 5.91
C ARG A 191 12.77 16.84 5.39
N ILE A 192 13.74 15.95 5.19
CA ILE A 192 13.53 14.58 4.70
C ILE A 192 13.86 13.60 5.82
N GLN A 193 12.83 13.04 6.46
CA GLN A 193 12.97 11.91 7.37
C GLN A 193 13.20 10.63 6.55
N ARG A 194 14.15 9.80 6.96
CA ARG A 194 14.59 8.64 6.17
C ARG A 194 14.74 7.39 7.01
N LEU A 195 14.05 6.32 6.62
CA LEU A 195 14.11 4.99 7.25
C LEU A 195 14.67 3.96 6.27
N ILE A 196 15.83 3.37 6.56
CA ILE A 196 16.55 2.47 5.64
C ILE A 196 16.79 1.11 6.28
N GLY A 197 16.29 0.05 5.63
CA GLY A 197 16.42 -1.32 6.08
C GLY A 197 17.45 -2.12 5.30
N THR A 198 18.72 -2.05 5.69
CA THR A 198 19.80 -2.90 5.15
C THR A 198 20.05 -4.13 6.03
N GLN A 199 20.78 -5.13 5.50
CA GLN A 199 21.21 -6.31 6.26
C GLN A 199 22.38 -6.02 7.24
N ALA A 200 22.73 -4.75 7.47
CA ALA A 200 23.68 -4.37 8.49
C ALA A 200 23.16 -4.70 9.90
N LYS A 201 24.06 -4.78 10.88
CA LYS A 201 23.67 -5.00 12.28
C LYS A 201 22.88 -3.78 12.78
N THR A 202 21.61 -4.01 13.11
CA THR A 202 20.75 -3.05 13.79
C THR A 202 20.97 -3.14 15.31
N TYR A 203 20.69 -2.06 16.02
CA TYR A 203 20.79 -1.99 17.48
C TYR A 203 19.39 -1.77 18.09
N PRO A 204 19.10 -2.29 19.29
CA PRO A 204 17.86 -1.97 20.00
C PRO A 204 17.71 -0.45 20.18
N GLY A 205 16.55 0.08 19.80
CA GLY A 205 16.28 1.53 19.86
C GLY A 205 16.79 2.36 18.68
N ASP A 206 17.38 1.75 17.65
CA ASP A 206 17.69 2.46 16.39
C ASP A 206 16.42 3.07 15.80
N THR A 207 16.42 4.39 15.60
CA THR A 207 15.27 5.14 15.10
C THR A 207 15.25 5.28 13.58
N SER A 208 16.33 4.88 12.91
CA SER A 208 16.52 4.97 11.46
C SER A 208 16.15 3.68 10.71
N ILE A 209 15.90 2.58 11.44
CA ILE A 209 15.39 1.34 10.83
C ILE A 209 13.88 1.44 10.57
N PRO A 210 13.38 0.88 9.46
CA PRO A 210 11.95 0.85 9.13
C PRO A 210 11.23 -0.30 9.88
N SER A 211 11.28 -0.25 11.22
CA SER A 211 10.42 -1.06 12.09
C SER A 211 8.99 -0.51 12.10
N ARG A 212 8.01 -1.33 12.49
CA ARG A 212 6.59 -0.91 12.56
C ARG A 212 6.44 0.37 13.39
N VAL A 213 7.03 0.36 14.59
CA VAL A 213 7.00 1.51 15.51
C VAL A 213 7.67 2.75 14.91
N ASN A 214 8.80 2.61 14.22
CA ASN A 214 9.48 3.75 13.60
C ASN A 214 8.71 4.32 12.41
N ILE A 215 8.10 3.47 11.56
CA ILE A 215 7.26 3.93 10.44
C ILE A 215 6.07 4.73 10.98
N ILE A 216 5.27 4.14 11.88
CA ILE A 216 4.08 4.80 12.46
C ILE A 216 4.46 6.11 13.17
N ARG A 217 5.51 6.10 14.00
CA ARG A 217 6.01 7.30 14.69
C ARG A 217 6.49 8.38 13.72
N THR A 218 7.14 8.02 12.62
CA THR A 218 7.63 8.97 11.61
C THR A 218 6.49 9.60 10.82
N LEU A 219 5.43 8.84 10.51
CA LEU A 219 4.24 9.39 9.87
C LEU A 219 3.46 10.31 10.83
N LEU A 220 3.28 9.90 12.09
CA LEU A 220 2.65 10.75 13.11
C LEU A 220 3.48 11.99 13.45
N SER A 221 4.81 11.96 13.32
CA SER A 221 5.66 13.14 13.56
C SER A 221 5.36 14.27 12.58
N VAL A 222 5.01 13.96 11.32
CA VAL A 222 4.59 14.94 10.29
C VAL A 222 3.39 15.78 10.77
N MET A 223 2.39 15.12 11.37
CA MET A 223 1.22 15.79 11.93
C MET A 223 1.60 16.79 13.04
N THR A 224 2.54 16.40 13.91
CA THR A 224 2.95 17.20 15.08
C THR A 224 4.05 18.23 14.82
N ASN A 225 4.77 18.13 13.70
CA ASN A 225 5.92 18.99 13.42
C ASN A 225 5.47 20.46 13.21
N PRO A 226 5.90 21.43 14.04
CA PRO A 226 5.46 22.82 13.94
C PRO A 226 6.07 23.57 12.75
N GLN A 227 7.11 23.02 12.10
CA GLN A 227 7.75 23.62 10.93
C GLN A 227 7.02 23.28 9.61
N ILE A 228 6.12 22.31 9.61
CA ILE A 228 5.26 21.99 8.46
C ILE A 228 4.03 22.88 8.53
N GLU A 229 3.87 23.76 7.56
CA GLU A 229 2.74 24.67 7.49
C GLU A 229 1.53 24.03 6.80
N TYR A 230 0.35 24.63 7.00
CA TYR A 230 -0.84 24.20 6.25
C TYR A 230 -0.65 24.51 4.76
N GLY A 231 -0.85 23.50 3.90
CA GLY A 231 -0.66 23.61 2.46
C GLY A 231 0.78 23.41 1.98
N ASP A 232 1.71 22.98 2.85
CA ASP A 232 3.00 22.41 2.43
C ASP A 232 2.81 21.11 1.64
N ASN A 233 3.71 20.85 0.69
CA ASN A 233 3.79 19.59 -0.05
C ASN A 233 4.49 18.52 0.79
N ILE A 234 3.76 17.46 1.13
CA ILE A 234 4.25 16.32 1.91
C ILE A 234 4.40 15.13 0.98
N ILE A 235 5.64 14.68 0.74
CA ILE A 235 5.93 13.50 -0.09
C ILE A 235 6.33 12.35 0.83
N ILE A 236 5.52 11.29 0.81
CA ILE A 236 5.77 10.05 1.54
C ILE A 236 6.08 8.99 0.49
N TYR A 237 7.25 8.37 0.58
CA TYR A 237 7.73 7.36 -0.36
C TYR A 237 8.03 6.06 0.38
N TYR A 238 7.50 4.95 -0.11
CA TYR A 238 7.75 3.61 0.41
C TYR A 238 8.21 2.67 -0.70
N SER A 239 9.30 1.95 -0.42
CA SER A 239 9.77 0.82 -1.22
C SER A 239 10.07 -0.37 -0.31
N GLY A 240 9.48 -1.52 -0.63
CA GLY A 240 9.54 -2.71 0.19
C GLY A 240 8.48 -3.72 -0.25
N HIS A 241 8.26 -4.74 0.57
CA HIS A 241 7.14 -5.65 0.35
C HIS A 241 5.80 -4.99 0.69
N GLY A 242 4.78 -5.31 -0.10
CA GLY A 242 3.41 -5.31 0.37
C GLY A 242 2.95 -6.73 0.73
N SER A 243 1.81 -6.82 1.40
CA SER A 243 1.04 -8.04 1.60
C SER A 243 -0.46 -7.76 1.43
N HIS A 244 -1.27 -8.81 1.51
CA HIS A 244 -2.70 -8.82 1.23
C HIS A 244 -3.37 -9.87 2.10
N TYR A 245 -4.44 -9.46 2.78
CA TYR A 245 -5.21 -10.26 3.72
C TYR A 245 -6.65 -10.35 3.21
N SER A 246 -7.20 -11.56 3.11
CA SER A 246 -8.60 -11.73 2.69
C SER A 246 -9.54 -11.27 3.80
N CYS A 247 -10.55 -10.44 3.45
CA CYS A 247 -11.59 -10.08 4.41
C CYS A 247 -12.42 -11.30 4.85
N SER A 248 -12.46 -12.37 4.04
CA SER A 248 -13.21 -13.60 4.35
C SER A 248 -12.67 -14.35 5.56
N GLU A 249 -11.39 -14.20 5.90
CA GLU A 249 -10.79 -14.87 7.07
C GLU A 249 -11.23 -14.25 8.40
N TYR A 250 -11.72 -12.99 8.38
CA TYR A 250 -12.13 -12.24 9.56
C TYR A 250 -13.66 -12.15 9.67
N PHE A 251 -14.35 -11.68 8.62
CA PHE A 251 -15.78 -11.35 8.72
C PHE A 251 -16.73 -12.55 8.58
N TYR A 252 -16.27 -13.75 8.22
CA TYR A 252 -17.14 -14.96 8.18
C TYR A 252 -17.66 -15.37 9.56
N ASN A 253 -16.94 -15.03 10.63
CA ASN A 253 -17.31 -15.36 12.01
C ASN A 253 -18.26 -14.32 12.64
N TRP A 254 -18.60 -13.23 11.95
CA TRP A 254 -19.23 -12.07 12.58
C TRP A 254 -20.74 -12.22 12.82
N ASP A 255 -21.51 -12.76 11.85
CA ASP A 255 -22.95 -13.01 12.08
C ASP A 255 -23.55 -14.03 11.08
N THR A 256 -23.52 -15.33 11.43
CA THR A 256 -24.13 -16.40 10.63
C THR A 256 -25.66 -16.40 10.64
N ASP A 257 -26.29 -15.62 11.51
CA ASP A 257 -27.75 -15.52 11.62
C ASP A 257 -28.32 -14.43 10.69
N SER A 258 -27.46 -13.74 9.92
CA SER A 258 -27.83 -12.69 8.97
C SER A 258 -28.22 -13.25 7.59
N ASP A 259 -29.47 -13.73 7.49
CA ASP A 259 -30.15 -14.36 6.33
C ASP A 259 -30.29 -13.46 5.05
N ASN A 260 -29.51 -12.38 4.97
CA ASN A 260 -29.56 -11.32 3.95
C ASN A 260 -28.20 -11.08 3.24
N GLY A 261 -27.17 -11.88 3.53
CA GLY A 261 -25.90 -11.84 2.82
C GLY A 261 -25.01 -10.63 3.13
N GLN A 262 -25.24 -9.91 4.24
CA GLN A 262 -24.36 -8.82 4.67
C GLN A 262 -22.96 -9.33 5.08
N ALA A 263 -22.86 -10.47 5.77
CA ALA A 263 -21.59 -11.09 6.13
C ALA A 263 -20.70 -11.40 4.90
N ASP A 264 -21.30 -11.93 3.83
CA ASP A 264 -20.60 -12.15 2.54
C ASP A 264 -20.04 -10.85 1.94
N ILE A 265 -20.71 -9.71 2.16
CA ILE A 265 -20.30 -8.42 1.62
C ILE A 265 -19.21 -7.78 2.49
N ALA A 266 -19.37 -7.80 3.81
CA ALA A 266 -18.32 -7.39 4.74
C ALA A 266 -17.03 -8.18 4.49
N GLY A 267 -17.15 -9.51 4.35
CA GLY A 267 -16.06 -10.43 4.00
C GLY A 267 -15.58 -10.42 2.55
N SER A 268 -16.21 -9.66 1.64
CA SER A 268 -15.72 -9.53 0.25
C SER A 268 -14.59 -8.51 0.13
N GLY A 269 -13.65 -8.77 -0.77
CA GLY A 269 -12.43 -7.97 -0.98
C GLY A 269 -11.33 -8.29 0.03
N SER A 270 -10.33 -7.41 0.07
CA SER A 270 -9.09 -7.61 0.81
C SER A 270 -8.65 -6.35 1.54
N ILE A 271 -7.79 -6.52 2.54
CA ILE A 271 -7.02 -5.46 3.19
C ILE A 271 -5.58 -5.57 2.73
N GLU A 272 -5.07 -4.51 2.12
CA GLU A 272 -3.68 -4.39 1.72
C GLU A 272 -2.83 -3.96 2.92
N ALA A 273 -1.55 -4.35 2.95
CA ALA A 273 -0.65 -3.96 4.02
C ALA A 273 0.78 -3.68 3.54
N LEU A 274 1.47 -2.77 4.22
CA LEU A 274 2.91 -2.56 4.10
C LEU A 274 3.64 -3.45 5.10
N CYS A 275 4.72 -4.07 4.66
CA CYS A 275 5.52 -4.97 5.48
C CYS A 275 6.66 -4.22 6.19
N PRO A 276 6.61 -4.00 7.52
CA PRO A 276 7.76 -3.45 8.24
C PRO A 276 8.91 -4.48 8.31
N MET A 277 10.13 -4.00 8.56
CA MET A 277 11.33 -4.87 8.66
C MET A 277 11.17 -5.97 9.73
N ASP A 278 10.58 -5.59 10.86
CA ASP A 278 10.41 -6.40 12.06
C ASP A 278 9.12 -7.23 12.08
N ARG A 279 8.38 -7.31 10.96
CA ARG A 279 7.18 -8.16 10.83
C ARG A 279 7.47 -9.59 11.29
N ASN A 280 6.55 -10.19 12.03
CA ASN A 280 6.67 -11.55 12.56
C ASN A 280 7.94 -11.77 13.43
N THR A 281 8.37 -10.72 14.14
CA THR A 281 9.28 -10.82 15.29
C THR A 281 8.52 -10.49 16.57
N LEU A 282 9.07 -10.84 17.73
CA LEU A 282 8.47 -10.54 19.02
C LEU A 282 8.81 -9.11 19.45
N ASP A 283 7.80 -8.34 19.84
CA ASP A 283 7.96 -7.04 20.46
C ASP A 283 8.42 -7.15 21.94
N ILE A 284 8.51 -6.01 22.64
CA ILE A 284 8.89 -5.97 24.06
C ILE A 284 7.91 -6.69 25.01
N ASN A 285 6.69 -6.98 24.54
CA ASN A 285 5.63 -7.65 25.29
C ASN A 285 5.50 -9.14 24.92
N GLY A 286 6.32 -9.63 23.98
CA GLY A 286 6.19 -10.99 23.44
C GLY A 286 5.04 -11.17 22.45
N THR A 287 4.50 -10.07 21.91
CA THR A 287 3.49 -10.09 20.84
C THR A 287 4.18 -10.07 19.48
N LEU A 288 3.63 -10.78 18.47
CA LEU A 288 4.18 -10.73 17.12
C LEU A 288 3.86 -9.37 16.47
N VAL A 289 4.89 -8.70 15.95
CA VAL A 289 4.73 -7.45 15.20
C VAL A 289 3.96 -7.72 13.90
N PRO A 290 2.77 -7.14 13.70
CA PRO A 290 1.99 -7.32 12.47
C PRO A 290 2.53 -6.45 11.33
N ASP A 291 1.93 -6.60 10.14
CA ASP A 291 2.07 -5.61 9.07
C ASP A 291 1.33 -4.29 9.43
N ILE A 292 1.40 -3.31 8.52
CA ILE A 292 0.69 -2.02 8.66
C ILE A 292 -0.41 -1.97 7.59
N SER A 293 -1.67 -2.00 8.01
CA SER A 293 -2.82 -2.05 7.09
C SER A 293 -3.02 -0.74 6.30
N ASP A 294 -3.66 -0.85 5.14
CA ASP A 294 -4.19 0.26 4.37
C ASP A 294 -5.13 1.15 5.20
N ARG A 295 -5.96 0.56 6.08
CA ARG A 295 -6.84 1.26 7.02
C ARG A 295 -6.06 2.12 8.02
N GLU A 296 -4.97 1.58 8.56
CA GLU A 296 -4.07 2.29 9.47
C GLU A 296 -3.36 3.45 8.77
N ILE A 297 -2.75 3.20 7.61
CA ILE A 297 -2.08 4.24 6.82
C ILE A 297 -3.08 5.33 6.41
N ASN A 298 -4.21 4.98 5.81
CA ASN A 298 -5.20 5.95 5.37
C ASN A 298 -5.70 6.81 6.53
N THR A 299 -5.91 6.22 7.71
CA THR A 299 -6.31 6.99 8.91
C THR A 299 -5.21 7.96 9.35
N ILE A 300 -3.94 7.56 9.34
CA ILE A 300 -2.81 8.45 9.66
C ILE A 300 -2.71 9.59 8.64
N LEU A 301 -2.81 9.30 7.34
CA LEU A 301 -2.77 10.32 6.28
C LEU A 301 -3.98 11.28 6.36
N SER A 302 -5.16 10.79 6.77
CA SER A 302 -6.34 11.61 7.07
C SER A 302 -6.07 12.62 8.18
N GLN A 303 -5.38 12.22 9.24
CA GLN A 303 -5.04 13.09 10.37
C GLN A 303 -3.98 14.12 10.01
N ILE A 304 -2.96 13.72 9.25
CA ILE A 304 -1.99 14.68 8.67
C ILE A 304 -2.73 15.69 7.79
N SER A 305 -3.63 15.24 6.92
CA SER A 305 -4.37 16.10 5.98
C SER A 305 -5.25 17.14 6.68
N ARG A 306 -5.91 16.76 7.78
CA ARG A 306 -6.72 17.69 8.59
C ARG A 306 -5.91 18.83 9.22
N ILE A 307 -4.64 18.58 9.53
CA ILE A 307 -3.77 19.52 10.27
C ILE A 307 -2.80 20.27 9.34
N LYS A 308 -2.37 19.64 8.24
CA LYS A 308 -1.37 20.15 7.29
C LYS A 308 -1.91 20.41 5.88
N GLY A 309 -3.16 20.06 5.60
CA GLY A 309 -3.77 20.16 4.28
C GLY A 309 -3.53 18.93 3.40
N HIS A 310 -4.31 18.83 2.32
CA HIS A 310 -4.42 17.63 1.47
C HIS A 310 -3.30 17.48 0.43
N ARG A 311 -2.25 18.31 0.46
CA ARG A 311 -1.10 18.25 -0.46
C ARG A 311 -0.10 17.15 -0.06
N ILE A 312 -0.65 15.96 0.18
CA ILE A 312 0.07 14.74 0.55
C ILE A 312 0.13 13.84 -0.68
N THR A 313 1.34 13.51 -1.12
CA THR A 313 1.59 12.53 -2.18
C THR A 313 2.19 11.27 -1.56
N PHE A 314 1.50 10.15 -1.68
CA PHE A 314 1.96 8.86 -1.17
C PHE A 314 2.38 7.95 -2.33
N ILE A 315 3.67 7.64 -2.42
CA ILE A 315 4.31 6.92 -3.52
C ILE A 315 4.70 5.52 -3.06
N LEU A 316 4.16 4.51 -3.74
CA LEU A 316 4.26 3.09 -3.36
C LEU A 316 4.99 2.29 -4.45
N ASP A 317 6.24 1.90 -4.20
CA ASP A 317 6.96 0.88 -4.98
C ASP A 317 6.98 -0.46 -4.22
N CYS A 318 5.78 -1.03 -4.09
CA CYS A 318 5.48 -2.30 -3.41
C CYS A 318 4.34 -3.04 -4.12
N CYS A 319 3.93 -4.19 -3.59
CA CYS A 319 2.90 -4.99 -4.23
C CYS A 319 2.09 -5.87 -3.28
N HIS A 320 0.78 -5.94 -3.52
CA HIS A 320 -0.19 -6.61 -2.66
C HIS A 320 -0.72 -7.92 -3.25
N SER A 321 -0.65 -8.09 -4.57
CA SER A 321 -1.19 -9.20 -5.38
C SER A 321 -0.59 -10.62 -5.14
N GLY A 322 -0.03 -10.91 -3.96
CA GLY A 322 0.65 -12.17 -3.63
C GLY A 322 -0.20 -13.21 -2.88
N GLY A 323 -1.48 -12.95 -2.62
CA GLY A 323 -2.25 -13.59 -1.53
C GLY A 323 -2.47 -15.11 -1.59
N MET A 324 -2.51 -15.75 -2.76
CA MET A 324 -3.07 -17.11 -2.89
C MET A 324 -2.14 -18.23 -3.38
N THR A 325 -0.98 -17.94 -3.97
CA THR A 325 -0.01 -18.99 -4.32
C THR A 325 0.89 -19.30 -3.13
N ARG A 326 0.81 -20.51 -2.60
CA ARG A 326 1.72 -21.04 -1.55
C ARG A 326 3.17 -21.21 -2.03
N ASP A 327 3.42 -20.98 -3.31
CA ASP A 327 4.75 -20.94 -3.90
C ASP A 327 5.51 -19.67 -3.47
N LEU A 328 6.81 -19.80 -3.23
CA LEU A 328 7.67 -18.66 -2.92
C LEU A 328 7.61 -17.63 -4.08
N PRO A 329 7.39 -16.33 -3.80
CA PRO A 329 7.41 -15.31 -4.84
C PRO A 329 8.77 -15.33 -5.56
N GLU A 330 8.79 -15.28 -6.90
CA GLU A 330 10.06 -15.29 -7.63
C GLU A 330 10.98 -14.15 -7.14
N PRO A 331 12.31 -14.36 -7.09
CA PRO A 331 13.24 -13.39 -6.51
C PRO A 331 13.07 -11.98 -7.10
N GLY A 332 12.91 -10.99 -6.22
CA GLY A 332 12.76 -9.58 -6.59
C GLY A 332 11.32 -9.13 -6.86
N VAL A 333 10.28 -9.93 -6.58
CA VAL A 333 8.91 -9.39 -6.48
C VAL A 333 8.67 -8.77 -5.12
N ARG A 334 8.07 -7.58 -5.11
CA ARG A 334 7.81 -6.77 -3.92
C ARG A 334 6.53 -7.16 -3.18
N THR A 335 6.28 -8.47 -3.03
CA THR A 335 5.15 -9.02 -2.27
C THR A 335 5.56 -10.23 -1.44
N VAL A 336 4.85 -10.48 -0.34
CA VAL A 336 5.00 -11.66 0.53
C VAL A 336 3.62 -12.12 1.04
N PRO A 337 3.46 -13.41 1.41
CA PRO A 337 2.24 -13.90 2.03
C PRO A 337 1.87 -13.12 3.31
N PRO A 338 0.55 -13.07 3.64
CA PRO A 338 0.07 -12.50 4.89
C PRO A 338 0.61 -13.24 6.11
N LEU A 339 0.61 -12.56 7.24
CA LEU A 339 0.80 -13.18 8.55
C LEU A 339 -0.49 -13.88 9.00
N ALA A 340 -0.41 -14.67 10.08
CA ALA A 340 -1.46 -15.60 10.47
C ALA A 340 -2.79 -14.97 10.96
N SER A 341 -2.87 -13.65 11.14
CA SER A 341 -4.02 -12.99 11.74
C SER A 341 -4.22 -11.56 11.18
N LEU A 342 -5.31 -11.37 10.44
CA LEU A 342 -5.83 -10.06 10.06
C LEU A 342 -6.42 -9.32 11.28
N GLU A 343 -7.07 -10.07 12.18
CA GLU A 343 -7.67 -9.53 13.41
C GLU A 343 -6.64 -8.82 14.29
N ASP A 344 -5.52 -9.48 14.60
CA ASP A 344 -4.46 -8.90 15.44
C ASP A 344 -3.86 -7.64 14.81
N MET A 345 -3.69 -7.62 13.48
CA MET A 345 -3.21 -6.44 12.76
C MET A 345 -4.16 -5.25 12.93
N LEU A 346 -5.48 -5.47 12.79
CA LEU A 346 -6.47 -4.41 12.93
C LEU A 346 -6.69 -3.99 14.39
N LEU A 347 -6.68 -4.92 15.34
CA LEU A 347 -6.77 -4.62 16.78
C LEU A 347 -5.57 -3.77 17.25
N ILE A 348 -4.36 -4.12 16.84
CA ILE A 348 -3.15 -3.36 17.16
C ILE A 348 -3.19 -1.97 16.50
N ALA A 349 -3.70 -1.85 15.27
CA ALA A 349 -3.91 -0.56 14.62
C ALA A 349 -4.99 0.28 15.34
N ASP A 350 -6.09 -0.32 15.79
CA ASP A 350 -7.15 0.39 16.53
C ASP A 350 -6.64 0.91 17.88
N GLU A 351 -5.99 0.05 18.66
CA GLU A 351 -5.34 0.42 19.92
C GLU A 351 -4.28 1.52 19.75
N THR A 352 -3.54 1.51 18.63
CA THR A 352 -2.55 2.55 18.29
C THR A 352 -3.19 3.90 17.97
N LEU A 353 -4.35 3.91 17.29
CA LEU A 353 -4.95 5.11 16.71
C LEU A 353 -6.12 5.70 17.51
N LYS A 354 -6.74 4.96 18.44
CA LYS A 354 -7.93 5.39 19.21
C LYS A 354 -7.78 6.68 20.01
N GLY A 355 -6.55 7.08 20.32
CA GLY A 355 -6.24 8.36 20.99
C GLY A 355 -6.29 9.59 20.07
N LEU A 356 -6.40 9.42 18.75
CA LEU A 356 -6.35 10.52 17.79
C LEU A 356 -7.69 11.30 17.71
N PRO A 357 -7.67 12.63 17.56
CA PRO A 357 -8.88 13.43 17.43
C PRO A 357 -9.77 12.97 16.26
N HIS A 358 -11.07 12.80 16.51
CA HIS A 358 -12.04 12.36 15.50
C HIS A 358 -11.71 11.01 14.83
N TYR A 359 -10.96 10.13 15.53
CA TYR A 359 -10.72 8.77 15.08
C TYR A 359 -12.03 8.01 14.83
N LYS A 360 -12.05 7.22 13.75
CA LYS A 360 -13.05 6.19 13.49
C LYS A 360 -12.33 4.85 13.50
N SER A 361 -12.91 3.86 14.17
CA SER A 361 -12.33 2.52 14.30
C SER A 361 -11.95 1.93 12.95
N VAL A 362 -10.74 1.39 12.84
CA VAL A 362 -10.29 0.63 11.66
C VAL A 362 -10.94 -0.76 11.60
N LEU A 363 -11.59 -1.20 12.68
CA LEU A 363 -12.38 -2.44 12.75
C LEU A 363 -13.79 -2.29 12.18
N ALA A 364 -14.27 -1.05 11.95
CA ALA A 364 -15.63 -0.81 11.50
C ALA A 364 -15.96 -1.51 10.16
N GLU A 365 -17.15 -2.12 10.09
CA GLU A 365 -17.66 -2.79 8.88
C GLU A 365 -17.87 -1.79 7.73
N ASP A 366 -18.37 -0.59 8.06
CA ASP A 366 -18.64 0.51 7.13
C ASP A 366 -17.41 1.43 6.93
N TRP A 367 -16.22 1.01 7.39
CA TRP A 367 -14.98 1.77 7.20
C TRP A 367 -14.76 2.05 5.71
N ARG A 368 -14.40 3.30 5.39
CA ARG A 368 -14.03 3.74 4.04
C ARG A 368 -12.76 4.58 4.10
N PRO A 369 -11.92 4.53 3.05
CA PRO A 369 -10.76 5.40 2.94
C PRO A 369 -11.20 6.85 2.77
N ASP A 370 -10.49 7.77 3.43
CA ASP A 370 -10.57 9.20 3.14
C ASP A 370 -9.82 9.48 1.83
N MET A 371 -10.55 9.49 0.72
CA MET A 371 -10.02 9.74 -0.62
C MET A 371 -9.76 11.24 -0.89
N ASP A 372 -10.15 12.14 0.00
CA ASP A 372 -9.85 13.57 -0.10
C ASP A 372 -8.50 13.92 0.55
N SER A 373 -8.03 13.07 1.47
CA SER A 373 -6.87 13.38 2.31
C SER A 373 -5.53 13.45 1.58
N HIS A 374 -5.31 12.64 0.54
CA HIS A 374 -4.04 12.51 -0.17
C HIS A 374 -4.21 11.97 -1.61
N VAL A 375 -3.14 12.04 -2.41
CA VAL A 375 -3.02 11.36 -3.71
C VAL A 375 -2.07 10.17 -3.57
N VAL A 376 -2.48 9.00 -4.07
CA VAL A 376 -1.63 7.80 -4.15
C VAL A 376 -1.05 7.66 -5.56
N LEU A 377 0.24 7.34 -5.67
CA LEU A 377 0.91 6.87 -6.88
C LEU A 377 1.49 5.49 -6.61
N ALA A 378 0.92 4.44 -7.18
CA ALA A 378 1.37 3.07 -6.95
C ALA A 378 1.97 2.42 -8.21
N ALA A 379 2.95 1.54 -7.97
CA ALA A 379 3.78 0.92 -9.01
C ALA A 379 3.05 0.02 -9.99
N CYS A 380 1.87 -0.49 -9.63
CA CYS A 380 1.03 -1.34 -10.46
C CYS A 380 -0.40 -1.40 -9.92
N ARG A 381 -1.28 -2.10 -10.64
CA ARG A 381 -2.65 -2.41 -10.20
C ARG A 381 -2.70 -3.45 -9.07
N GLU A 382 -3.86 -3.54 -8.43
CA GLU A 382 -4.24 -4.42 -7.32
C GLU A 382 -4.07 -5.93 -7.60
N TYR A 383 -3.89 -6.31 -8.87
CA TYR A 383 -3.69 -7.68 -9.35
C TYR A 383 -2.37 -7.86 -10.16
N GLU A 384 -1.51 -6.84 -10.23
CA GLU A 384 -0.23 -6.85 -10.97
C GLU A 384 0.98 -7.05 -10.03
N PHE A 385 2.23 -7.01 -10.53
CA PHE A 385 3.43 -7.37 -9.75
C PHE A 385 4.59 -6.37 -9.88
N ALA A 386 4.87 -5.62 -8.82
CA ALA A 386 6.04 -4.74 -8.72
C ALA A 386 7.34 -5.53 -8.58
N LYS A 387 8.33 -5.23 -9.44
CA LYS A 387 9.57 -6.00 -9.57
C LYS A 387 10.83 -5.14 -9.42
N GLU A 388 11.84 -5.76 -8.83
CA GLU A 388 13.23 -5.32 -8.89
C GLU A 388 13.87 -5.75 -10.20
N LYS A 389 14.67 -4.85 -10.76
CA LYS A 389 15.44 -5.02 -11.98
C LYS A 389 16.90 -4.75 -11.67
N ARG A 390 17.80 -5.60 -12.19
CA ARG A 390 19.24 -5.33 -12.16
C ARG A 390 19.58 -4.22 -13.17
N GLY A 391 19.93 -3.04 -12.67
CA GLY A 391 20.47 -1.93 -13.45
C GLY A 391 21.98 -2.02 -13.64
N LYS A 392 22.60 -0.93 -14.11
CA LYS A 392 24.07 -0.84 -14.27
C LYS A 392 24.81 -0.74 -12.94
N VAL A 393 24.19 -0.14 -11.91
CA VAL A 393 24.83 0.24 -10.64
C VAL A 393 24.33 -0.61 -9.46
N GLY A 394 23.28 -1.41 -9.63
CA GLY A 394 22.68 -2.19 -8.55
C GLY A 394 21.38 -2.85 -8.95
N PHE A 395 20.48 -3.02 -7.98
CA PHE A 395 19.08 -3.35 -8.19
C PHE A 395 18.23 -2.11 -7.90
N ASN A 396 17.14 -1.94 -8.64
CA ASN A 396 16.18 -0.85 -8.49
C ASN A 396 14.78 -1.36 -8.88
N GLY A 397 13.75 -0.75 -8.32
CA GLY A 397 12.37 -0.93 -8.72
C GLY A 397 12.15 -0.40 -10.14
N VAL A 398 11.45 -1.17 -10.96
CA VAL A 398 11.09 -0.77 -12.33
C VAL A 398 10.26 0.52 -12.32
N PHE A 399 9.35 0.66 -11.35
CA PHE A 399 8.53 1.86 -11.20
C PHE A 399 9.35 3.07 -10.73
N THR A 400 10.20 2.94 -9.71
CA THR A 400 11.01 4.09 -9.25
C THR A 400 12.05 4.54 -10.27
N GLU A 401 12.66 3.62 -11.02
CA GLU A 401 13.52 3.96 -12.16
C GLU A 401 12.74 4.84 -13.17
N ASP A 402 11.57 4.38 -13.60
CA ASP A 402 10.74 5.08 -14.59
C ASP A 402 10.17 6.40 -14.06
N LEU A 403 9.65 6.41 -12.82
CA LEU A 403 9.10 7.57 -12.15
C LEU A 403 10.12 8.70 -12.11
N VAL A 404 11.27 8.45 -11.48
CA VAL A 404 12.31 9.49 -11.34
C VAL A 404 12.86 9.93 -12.70
N HIS A 405 12.89 9.06 -13.71
CA HIS A 405 13.24 9.47 -15.08
C HIS A 405 12.16 10.37 -15.73
N THR A 406 10.88 10.02 -15.64
CA THR A 406 9.78 10.85 -16.17
C THR A 406 9.71 12.21 -15.46
N LEU A 407 9.86 12.25 -14.13
CA LEU A 407 9.89 13.50 -13.35
C LEU A 407 11.08 14.42 -13.74
N LYS A 408 12.20 13.84 -14.16
CA LYS A 408 13.39 14.59 -14.63
C LYS A 408 13.38 14.91 -16.13
N SER A 409 12.42 14.38 -16.89
CA SER A 409 12.43 14.45 -18.36
C SER A 409 12.14 15.84 -18.92
N GLY A 410 11.55 16.74 -18.12
CA GLY A 410 11.08 18.05 -18.59
C GLY A 410 9.81 18.01 -19.45
N HIS A 411 9.15 16.84 -19.55
CA HIS A 411 7.90 16.66 -20.31
C HIS A 411 6.66 17.16 -19.56
N LEU A 412 6.70 17.14 -18.22
CA LEU A 412 5.63 17.64 -17.36
C LEU A 412 5.86 19.13 -17.08
N GLY A 413 4.85 19.95 -17.35
CA GLY A 413 4.87 21.40 -17.15
C GLY A 413 4.13 21.83 -15.88
N GLU A 414 4.08 23.14 -15.61
CA GLU A 414 3.43 23.71 -14.42
C GLU A 414 1.93 23.36 -14.28
N GLY A 415 1.26 23.11 -15.41
CA GLY A 415 -0.14 22.68 -15.45
C GLY A 415 -0.35 21.17 -15.40
N SER A 416 0.70 20.36 -15.41
CA SER A 416 0.57 18.89 -15.41
C SER A 416 0.05 18.39 -14.07
N THR A 417 -0.85 17.41 -14.12
CA THR A 417 -1.50 16.78 -12.97
C THR A 417 -0.85 15.45 -12.59
N TYR A 418 -1.26 14.86 -11.47
CA TYR A 418 -0.86 13.49 -11.10
C TYR A 418 -1.38 12.45 -12.12
N VAL A 419 -2.50 12.72 -12.80
CA VAL A 419 -2.99 11.90 -13.91
C VAL A 419 -2.09 12.00 -15.14
N ASP A 420 -1.62 13.19 -15.50
CA ASP A 420 -0.68 13.36 -16.63
C ASP A 420 0.66 12.67 -16.36
N LEU A 421 1.14 12.73 -15.12
CA LEU A 421 2.28 11.94 -14.65
C LEU A 421 2.04 10.44 -14.86
N ALA A 422 0.95 9.88 -14.32
CA ALA A 422 0.66 8.45 -14.45
C ALA A 422 0.49 7.99 -15.91
N GLN A 423 -0.04 8.85 -16.80
CA GLN A 423 -0.12 8.59 -18.23
C GLN A 423 1.24 8.67 -18.94
N SER A 424 2.16 9.50 -18.44
CA SER A 424 3.54 9.65 -18.96
C SER A 424 4.49 8.54 -18.51
N LEU A 425 4.09 7.67 -17.58
CA LEU A 425 4.91 6.55 -17.15
C LEU A 425 4.85 5.38 -18.16
N PRO A 426 5.99 4.74 -18.48
CA PRO A 426 6.00 3.53 -19.29
C PRO A 426 5.15 2.42 -18.65
N ARG A 427 4.39 1.72 -19.49
CA ARG A 427 3.66 0.52 -19.07
C ARG A 427 4.49 -0.71 -19.39
N SER A 428 4.47 -1.69 -18.50
CA SER A 428 5.11 -2.98 -18.69
C SER A 428 4.09 -4.10 -18.51
N ARG A 429 4.44 -5.31 -18.98
CA ARG A 429 3.60 -6.52 -18.82
C ARG A 429 3.30 -6.94 -17.38
N HIS A 430 3.99 -6.36 -16.40
CA HIS A 430 3.86 -6.74 -15.00
C HIS A 430 3.45 -5.56 -14.11
N GLN A 431 3.48 -4.34 -14.65
CA GLN A 431 3.32 -3.10 -13.91
C GLN A 431 2.72 -2.03 -14.82
N THR A 432 1.49 -1.63 -14.49
CA THR A 432 0.78 -0.47 -15.01
C THR A 432 0.62 0.52 -13.86
N PRO A 433 1.45 1.58 -13.77
CA PRO A 433 1.35 2.56 -12.70
C PRO A 433 -0.05 3.18 -12.60
N ILE A 434 -0.53 3.36 -11.38
CA ILE A 434 -1.87 3.90 -11.08
C ILE A 434 -1.79 5.17 -10.23
N VAL A 435 -2.86 5.96 -10.30
CA VAL A 435 -3.06 7.15 -9.47
C VAL A 435 -4.48 7.16 -8.89
N ALA A 436 -4.59 7.39 -7.58
CA ALA A 436 -5.85 7.39 -6.84
C ALA A 436 -5.95 8.58 -5.87
N GLY A 437 -7.16 8.83 -5.36
CA GLY A 437 -7.51 10.01 -4.55
C GLY A 437 -8.27 11.08 -5.35
N LYS A 438 -9.17 11.82 -4.71
CA LYS A 438 -10.02 12.84 -5.38
C LYS A 438 -9.20 13.98 -5.97
N ASN A 439 -8.08 14.31 -5.33
CA ASN A 439 -7.14 15.35 -5.77
C ASN A 439 -6.17 14.88 -6.89
N LYS A 440 -6.39 13.73 -7.53
CA LYS A 440 -5.54 13.22 -8.64
C LYS A 440 -5.44 14.16 -9.86
N TYR A 441 -6.40 15.09 -10.01
CA TYR A 441 -6.40 16.13 -11.04
C TYR A 441 -5.82 17.47 -10.58
N ALA A 442 -5.33 17.58 -9.34
CA ALA A 442 -4.56 18.75 -8.90
C ALA A 442 -3.21 18.83 -9.61
N ARG A 443 -2.64 20.03 -9.68
CA ARG A 443 -1.32 20.26 -10.28
C ARG A 443 -0.23 19.53 -9.49
N LEU A 444 0.66 18.86 -10.20
CA LEU A 444 1.77 18.12 -9.62
C LEU A 444 2.76 19.11 -8.98
N TRP A 445 2.91 19.04 -7.65
CA TRP A 445 3.81 19.87 -6.82
C TRP A 445 3.48 21.37 -6.70
N PHE A 446 2.67 21.95 -7.58
CA PHE A 446 2.35 23.37 -7.55
C PHE A 446 1.29 23.71 -6.51
N GLN A 447 1.43 24.91 -5.94
CA GLN A 447 0.43 25.49 -5.06
C GLN A 447 -0.58 26.27 -5.91
N ASP A 448 -1.84 25.88 -5.79
CA ASP A 448 -3.01 26.74 -6.08
C ASP A 448 -3.11 27.88 -5.06
#